data_AF-A0A7C3CUD5-F1
#
_entry.id   AF-A0A7C3CUD5-F1
#
_cell.length_a   1.000
_cell.length_b   1.000
_cell.length_c   1.000
_cell.angle_alpha   90.00
_cell.angle_beta   90.00
_cell.angle_gamma   90.00
#
_symmetry.space_group_name_H-M   'P 1'
#
loop_
_entity.id
_entity.type
_entity.pdbx_description
1 polymer ?
#
loop_
_entity_poly.entity_id
_entity_poly.type
_entity_poly.pdbx_seq_one_letter_code
_entity_poly.pdbx_strand_id
1 'polypeptide(L)'
;MPIIEFENSEFIGWVADSDKMLIRVWNGLKHVGVEEDEDEPDGVMLWDVATGEVTVLFELEPTIRLNGKDLLAYREEDSAEITIIDPFTKIARYTILTEPYSNFYWLSDTQLLYWQEKQPIIFDVIEQSHTPLTIMGGDRLQAIELSPTGNYLSAIYCPEDWNSCQQTYILSLQNK
;
A
#
# COMPACT_ATOMS: atom_id res chain seq x y z
N MET A 1 -4.27 16.51 -26.93
CA MET A 1 -3.41 16.26 -25.76
C MET A 1 -2.38 15.21 -26.16
N PRO A 2 -1.10 15.37 -25.83
CA PRO A 2 -0.14 14.28 -25.98
C PRO A 2 -0.57 13.13 -25.07
N ILE A 3 -0.55 11.90 -25.60
CA ILE A 3 -0.65 10.68 -24.82
C ILE A 3 0.78 10.35 -24.40
N ILE A 4 1.01 10.10 -23.12
CA ILE A 4 2.31 9.67 -22.60
C ILE A 4 2.14 8.20 -22.23
N GLU A 5 2.85 7.33 -22.93
CA GLU A 5 2.82 5.89 -22.72
C GLU A 5 4.05 5.49 -21.91
N PHE A 6 3.82 4.76 -20.81
CA PHE A 6 4.86 4.07 -20.06
C PHE A 6 4.69 2.58 -20.33
N GLU A 7 5.55 2.04 -21.19
CA GLU A 7 5.70 0.60 -21.30
C GLU A 7 6.15 0.04 -19.95
N ASN A 8 5.65 -1.14 -19.59
CA ASN A 8 6.06 -1.84 -18.38
C ASN A 8 5.89 -0.96 -17.12
N SER A 9 4.67 -0.45 -16.88
CA SER A 9 4.37 0.32 -15.67
C SER A 9 2.98 0.05 -15.10
N GLU A 10 2.84 0.20 -13.79
CA GLU A 10 1.58 0.12 -13.04
C GLU A 10 1.25 1.50 -12.49
N PHE A 11 0.01 1.94 -12.67
CA PHE A 11 -0.48 3.11 -11.95
C PHE A 11 -0.87 2.73 -10.52
N ILE A 12 -0.23 3.37 -9.54
CA ILE A 12 -0.53 3.14 -8.11
C ILE A 12 -1.59 4.12 -7.62
N GLY A 13 -1.45 5.40 -7.95
CA GLY A 13 -2.36 6.43 -7.46
C GLY A 13 -1.92 7.86 -7.77
N TRP A 14 -2.89 8.77 -7.77
CA TRP A 14 -2.65 10.20 -7.80
C TRP A 14 -2.32 10.70 -6.40
N VAL A 15 -1.35 11.61 -6.29
CA VAL A 15 -1.17 12.35 -5.05
C VAL A 15 -2.14 13.53 -5.06
N ALA A 16 -2.99 13.62 -4.03
CA ALA A 16 -4.07 14.59 -3.97
C ALA A 16 -3.56 16.02 -4.09
N ASP A 17 -4.41 16.86 -4.67
CA ASP A 17 -4.15 18.29 -4.89
C ASP A 17 -2.85 18.58 -5.66
N SER A 18 -2.40 17.64 -6.51
CA SER A 18 -1.20 17.78 -7.32
C SER A 18 -1.33 17.15 -8.71
N ASP A 19 -0.47 17.55 -9.65
CA ASP A 19 -0.30 16.91 -10.96
C ASP A 19 0.69 15.74 -10.91
N LYS A 20 0.93 15.18 -9.70
CA LYS A 20 1.87 14.08 -9.50
C LYS A 20 1.16 12.75 -9.29
N MET A 21 1.72 11.70 -9.83
CA MET A 21 1.27 10.34 -9.58
C MET A 21 2.41 9.40 -9.22
N LEU A 22 2.06 8.36 -8.46
CA LEU A 22 2.95 7.24 -8.22
C LEU A 22 2.73 6.20 -9.31
N ILE A 23 3.84 5.77 -9.90
CA ILE A 23 3.90 4.66 -10.83
C ILE A 23 4.90 3.63 -10.33
N ARG A 24 4.56 2.36 -10.50
CA ARG A 24 5.50 1.26 -10.45
C ARG A 24 6.04 1.06 -11.86
N VAL A 25 7.32 0.77 -12.01
CA VAL A 25 7.91 0.48 -13.32
C VAL A 25 8.68 -0.82 -13.28
N TRP A 26 8.57 -1.59 -14.35
CA TRP A 26 9.40 -2.75 -14.64
C TRP A 26 10.40 -2.36 -15.73
N ASN A 27 11.68 -2.71 -15.55
CA ASN A 27 12.72 -2.49 -16.56
C ASN A 27 12.92 -1.02 -17.01
N GLY A 28 12.61 -0.05 -16.14
CA GLY A 28 12.48 1.39 -16.41
C GLY A 28 13.76 2.22 -16.34
N LEU A 29 14.88 1.67 -15.84
CA LEU A 29 16.19 2.32 -15.88
C LEU A 29 17.22 1.35 -16.48
N LYS A 30 17.24 1.24 -17.81
CA LYS A 30 18.32 0.53 -18.54
C LYS A 30 19.69 1.11 -18.17
N HIS A 31 20.33 0.58 -17.13
CA HIS A 31 21.78 0.59 -17.05
C HIS A 31 22.27 -0.35 -18.16
N VAL A 32 22.79 0.25 -19.23
CA VAL A 32 23.32 -0.47 -20.40
C VAL A 32 24.33 -1.53 -19.94
N GLY A 33 23.99 -2.80 -20.09
CA GLY A 33 24.96 -3.91 -20.04
C GLY A 33 24.73 -5.04 -19.03
N VAL A 34 23.56 -5.16 -18.41
CA VAL A 34 23.22 -6.32 -17.57
C VAL A 34 22.04 -7.06 -18.20
N GLU A 35 22.25 -8.34 -18.53
CA GLU A 35 21.16 -9.29 -18.76
C GLU A 35 20.75 -9.79 -17.37
N GLU A 36 19.49 -9.61 -16.96
CA GLU A 36 18.84 -10.41 -15.91
C GLU A 36 17.31 -10.16 -15.88
N ASP A 37 16.60 -11.05 -15.17
CA ASP A 37 15.21 -11.49 -15.34
C ASP A 37 14.15 -10.39 -15.63
N GLU A 38 13.36 -10.61 -16.69
CA GLU A 38 12.36 -9.67 -17.22
C GLU A 38 11.13 -9.43 -16.30
N ASP A 39 11.04 -10.12 -15.17
CA ASP A 39 9.80 -10.27 -14.37
C ASP A 39 9.76 -9.46 -13.06
N GLU A 40 10.83 -8.77 -12.64
CA GLU A 40 10.85 -7.98 -11.39
C GLU A 40 10.79 -6.46 -11.63
N PRO A 41 10.00 -5.70 -10.85
CA PRO A 41 9.93 -4.25 -11.00
C PRO A 41 11.18 -3.55 -10.46
N ASP A 42 11.70 -2.59 -11.24
CA ASP A 42 12.86 -1.74 -10.92
C ASP A 42 12.57 -0.70 -9.82
N GLY A 43 11.32 -0.62 -9.36
CA GLY A 43 10.93 0.18 -8.21
C GLY A 43 9.74 1.09 -8.44
N VAL A 44 9.66 2.12 -7.59
CA VAL A 44 8.50 3.00 -7.48
C VAL A 44 8.95 4.44 -7.69
N MET A 45 8.25 5.16 -8.55
CA MET A 45 8.60 6.51 -8.96
C MET A 45 7.43 7.47 -8.70
N LEU A 46 7.78 8.70 -8.33
CA LEU A 46 6.89 9.84 -8.31
C LEU A 46 7.10 10.64 -9.60
N TRP A 47 6.08 10.72 -10.43
CA TRP A 47 6.13 11.46 -11.69
C TRP A 47 5.26 12.71 -11.61
N ASP A 48 5.85 13.87 -11.86
CA ASP A 48 5.15 15.14 -12.11
C ASP A 48 4.76 15.23 -13.60
N VAL A 49 3.46 15.09 -13.86
CA VAL A 49 2.93 15.04 -15.24
C VAL A 49 2.95 16.43 -15.90
N ALA A 50 2.90 17.50 -15.11
CA ALA A 50 2.92 18.86 -15.63
C ALA A 50 4.32 19.25 -16.13
N THR A 51 5.37 18.83 -15.43
CA THR A 51 6.77 19.15 -15.79
C THR A 51 7.49 18.05 -16.56
N GLY A 52 7.02 16.80 -16.48
CA GLY A 52 7.70 15.62 -17.00
C GLY A 52 8.81 15.09 -16.07
N GLU A 53 8.95 15.63 -14.86
CA GLU A 53 10.00 15.25 -13.91
C GLU A 53 9.67 13.95 -13.19
N VAL A 54 10.63 13.01 -13.14
CA VAL A 54 10.49 11.72 -12.48
C VAL A 54 11.48 11.61 -11.33
N THR A 55 10.98 11.29 -10.13
CA THR A 55 11.78 11.03 -8.92
C THR A 55 11.66 9.57 -8.52
N VAL A 56 12.78 8.86 -8.40
CA VAL A 56 12.79 7.49 -7.86
C VAL A 56 12.53 7.56 -6.34
N LEU A 57 11.50 6.87 -5.85
CA LEU A 57 11.19 6.77 -4.43
C LEU A 57 11.87 5.54 -3.82
N PHE A 58 11.78 4.40 -4.49
CA PHE A 58 12.32 3.11 -4.06
C PHE A 58 12.98 2.40 -5.25
N GLU A 59 14.14 1.78 -5.02
CA GLU A 59 14.92 1.04 -6.03
C GLU A 59 14.61 -0.48 -6.04
N LEU A 60 13.90 -0.97 -5.03
CA LEU A 60 13.38 -2.35 -4.96
C LEU A 60 11.85 -2.29 -4.83
N GLU A 61 11.15 -3.43 -4.84
CA GLU A 61 9.70 -3.50 -4.73
C GLU A 61 9.21 -3.63 -3.27
N PRO A 62 8.97 -2.53 -2.54
CA PRO A 62 8.21 -2.63 -1.31
C PRO A 62 6.75 -2.96 -1.60
N THR A 63 6.09 -3.57 -0.63
CA THR A 63 4.64 -3.48 -0.55
C THR A 63 4.28 -2.03 -0.28
N ILE A 64 3.46 -1.41 -1.13
CA ILE A 64 3.07 -0.01 -1.00
C ILE A 64 1.58 0.23 -1.09
N ARG A 65 1.11 1.26 -0.39
CA ARG A 65 -0.26 1.78 -0.49
C ARG A 65 -0.22 3.29 -0.28
N LEU A 66 -0.70 4.06 -1.27
CA LEU A 66 -0.97 5.48 -1.12
C LEU A 66 -2.36 5.64 -0.45
N ASN A 67 -2.49 6.53 0.52
CA ASN A 67 -3.81 6.90 1.03
C ASN A 67 -4.54 7.75 -0.03
N GLY A 68 -5.82 8.07 0.18
CA GLY A 68 -6.57 8.92 -0.76
C GLY A 68 -6.07 10.37 -0.86
N LYS A 69 -4.92 10.70 -0.25
CA LYS A 69 -4.43 12.06 -0.07
C LYS A 69 -2.94 12.22 -0.36
N ASP A 70 -2.09 12.08 0.65
CA ASP A 70 -0.70 12.54 0.66
C ASP A 70 0.25 11.67 1.50
N LEU A 71 -0.19 10.51 1.99
CA LEU A 71 0.63 9.60 2.78
C LEU A 71 0.85 8.29 2.03
N LEU A 72 2.10 7.85 2.00
CA LEU A 72 2.49 6.56 1.46
C LEU A 72 2.89 5.66 2.62
N ALA A 73 2.20 4.53 2.77
CA ALA A 73 2.65 3.44 3.61
C ALA A 73 3.44 2.45 2.76
N TYR A 74 4.61 2.05 3.22
CA TYR A 74 5.42 1.03 2.58
C TYR A 74 6.04 0.06 3.58
N ARG A 75 6.34 -1.14 3.11
CA ARG A 75 7.10 -2.15 3.83
C ARG A 75 8.08 -2.79 2.84
N GLU A 76 9.35 -2.82 3.20
CA GLU A 76 10.37 -3.56 2.46
C GLU A 76 10.08 -5.07 2.52
N GLU A 77 10.66 -5.82 1.59
CA GLU A 77 10.60 -7.27 1.61
C GLU A 77 11.20 -7.81 2.93
N ASP A 78 10.59 -8.85 3.50
CA ASP A 78 10.96 -9.46 4.79
C ASP A 78 10.93 -8.56 6.04
N SER A 79 10.65 -7.26 5.88
CA SER A 79 10.67 -6.32 6.99
C SER A 79 9.49 -6.51 7.93
N ALA A 80 9.76 -6.40 9.23
CA ALA A 80 8.77 -6.35 10.30
C ALA A 80 8.27 -4.91 10.54
N GLU A 81 8.56 -3.95 9.66
CA GLU A 81 8.27 -2.53 9.86
C GLU A 81 7.47 -1.96 8.69
N ILE A 82 6.33 -1.35 8.99
CA ILE A 82 5.62 -0.49 8.04
C ILE A 82 6.01 0.95 8.31
N THR A 83 6.51 1.64 7.29
CA THR A 83 6.87 3.05 7.37
C THR A 83 5.85 3.89 6.61
N ILE A 84 5.39 4.97 7.25
CA ILE A 84 4.49 5.96 6.67
C ILE A 84 5.29 7.22 6.39
N ILE A 85 5.34 7.62 5.12
CA ILE A 85 6.10 8.79 4.66
C ILE A 85 5.19 9.80 3.98
N ASP A 86 5.68 11.02 3.91
CA ASP A 86 5.28 11.98 2.89
C ASP A 86 6.08 11.68 1.60
N PRO A 87 5.42 11.28 0.49
CA PRO A 87 6.11 10.84 -0.72
C PRO A 87 6.84 11.97 -1.45
N PHE A 88 6.53 13.25 -1.17
CA PHE A 88 7.22 14.39 -1.78
C PHE A 88 8.55 14.68 -1.08
N THR A 89 8.52 14.68 0.25
CA THR A 89 9.70 15.02 1.07
C THR A 89 10.53 13.79 1.44
N LYS A 90 9.98 12.58 1.27
CA LYS A 90 10.52 11.30 1.74
C LYS A 90 10.74 11.27 3.25
N ILE A 91 10.12 12.18 4.00
CA ILE A 91 10.25 12.23 5.45
C ILE A 91 9.33 11.17 6.05
N ALA A 92 9.92 10.27 6.82
CA ALA A 92 9.18 9.33 7.66
C ALA A 92 8.42 10.10 8.73
N ARG A 93 7.11 9.84 8.78
CA ARG A 93 6.21 10.37 9.81
C ARG A 93 6.02 9.36 10.93
N TYR A 94 5.89 8.09 10.58
CA TYR A 94 5.65 7.00 11.53
C TYR A 94 6.30 5.70 11.06
N THR A 95 6.70 4.87 12.03
CA THR A 95 7.12 3.50 11.82
C THR A 95 6.33 2.60 12.77
N ILE A 96 5.71 1.57 12.24
CA ILE A 96 4.87 0.63 12.97
C ILE A 96 5.58 -0.72 12.97
N LEU A 97 5.77 -1.30 14.16
CA LEU A 97 6.27 -2.67 14.29
C LEU A 97 5.14 -3.67 14.06
N THR A 98 5.43 -4.67 13.22
CA THR A 98 4.48 -5.70 12.76
C THR A 98 5.16 -7.07 12.74
N GLU A 99 4.49 -8.09 12.20
CA GLU A 99 5.16 -9.33 11.81
C GLU A 99 5.74 -9.19 10.39
N PRO A 100 6.85 -9.85 10.06
CA PRO A 100 7.33 -9.96 8.69
C PRO A 100 6.20 -10.37 7.74
N TYR A 101 6.19 -9.80 6.53
CA TYR A 101 5.19 -10.09 5.50
C TYR A 101 3.74 -9.66 5.80
N SER A 102 3.48 -8.96 6.92
CA SER A 102 2.12 -8.51 7.27
C SER A 102 1.55 -7.52 6.26
N ASN A 103 0.45 -7.90 5.59
CA ASN A 103 -0.26 -6.99 4.68
C ASN A 103 -0.82 -5.77 5.42
N PHE A 104 -1.05 -4.70 4.68
CA PHE A 104 -1.68 -3.49 5.19
C PHE A 104 -2.51 -2.76 4.14
N TYR A 105 -3.50 -1.99 4.60
CA TYR A 105 -4.46 -1.29 3.77
C TYR A 105 -4.86 0.04 4.42
N TRP A 106 -4.90 1.11 3.62
CA TRP A 106 -5.53 2.35 4.08
C TRP A 106 -7.04 2.15 4.18
N LEU A 107 -7.59 2.49 5.35
CA LEU A 107 -9.02 2.52 5.60
C LEU A 107 -9.63 3.93 5.44
N SER A 108 -8.79 4.95 5.50
CA SER A 108 -9.15 6.34 5.26
C SER A 108 -7.87 7.11 4.98
N ASP A 109 -7.97 8.43 4.87
CA ASP A 109 -6.80 9.31 4.77
C ASP A 109 -5.89 9.23 6.02
N THR A 110 -6.39 8.72 7.15
CA THR A 110 -5.67 8.73 8.44
C THR A 110 -5.57 7.36 9.10
N GLN A 111 -6.31 6.35 8.63
CA GLN A 111 -6.39 5.06 9.31
C GLN A 111 -5.77 3.96 8.47
N LEU A 112 -4.80 3.25 9.03
CA LEU A 112 -4.12 2.12 8.39
C LEU A 112 -4.50 0.83 9.10
N LEU A 113 -5.06 -0.13 8.37
CA LEU A 113 -5.22 -1.51 8.83
C LEU A 113 -3.94 -2.29 8.58
N TYR A 114 -3.44 -2.98 9.59
CA TYR A 114 -2.31 -3.90 9.49
C TYR A 114 -2.53 -5.11 10.43
N TRP A 115 -1.63 -6.09 10.36
CA TRP A 115 -1.69 -7.29 11.20
C TRP A 115 -0.48 -7.38 12.13
N GLN A 116 -0.75 -7.83 13.35
CA GLN A 116 0.27 -8.14 14.35
C GLN A 116 -0.18 -9.37 15.14
N GLU A 117 0.65 -10.40 15.20
CA GLU A 117 0.33 -11.67 15.85
C GLU A 117 -1.01 -12.24 15.37
N LYS A 118 -1.25 -12.16 14.05
CA LYS A 118 -2.53 -12.51 13.39
C LYS A 118 -3.74 -11.71 13.85
N GLN A 119 -3.57 -10.66 14.64
CA GLN A 119 -4.64 -9.75 15.02
C GLN A 119 -4.68 -8.55 14.07
N PRO A 120 -5.82 -8.27 13.42
CA PRO A 120 -6.00 -7.03 12.68
C PRO A 120 -6.04 -5.84 13.63
N ILE A 121 -5.24 -4.82 13.35
CA ILE A 121 -5.14 -3.58 14.14
C ILE A 121 -5.29 -2.39 13.21
N ILE A 122 -6.07 -1.39 13.63
CA ILE A 122 -6.11 -0.09 12.97
C ILE A 122 -5.20 0.87 13.70
N PHE A 123 -4.22 1.42 12.99
CA PHE A 123 -3.44 2.57 13.42
C PHE A 123 -4.09 3.85 12.91
N ASP A 124 -4.43 4.78 13.79
CA ASP A 124 -4.82 6.15 13.42
C ASP A 124 -3.60 7.07 13.49
N VAL A 125 -3.21 7.62 12.35
CA VAL A 125 -2.02 8.45 12.17
C VAL A 125 -2.13 9.77 12.96
N ILE A 126 -3.34 10.34 13.05
CA ILE A 126 -3.56 11.63 13.70
C ILE A 126 -3.59 11.47 15.22
N GLU A 127 -4.33 10.46 15.69
CA GLU A 127 -4.45 10.18 17.12
C GLU A 127 -3.25 9.41 17.68
N GLN A 128 -2.44 8.81 16.80
CA GLN A 128 -1.34 7.89 17.14
C GLN A 128 -1.83 6.73 18.02
N SER A 129 -3.02 6.23 17.71
CA SER A 129 -3.73 5.22 18.48
C SER A 129 -3.79 3.89 17.72
N HIS A 130 -3.75 2.78 18.47
CA HIS A 130 -3.88 1.42 17.93
C HIS A 130 -5.17 0.80 18.44
N THR A 131 -6.07 0.49 17.52
CA THR A 131 -7.37 -0.11 17.83
C THR A 131 -7.42 -1.55 17.29
N PRO A 132 -7.35 -2.58 18.16
CA PRO A 132 -7.50 -3.96 17.72
C PRO A 132 -8.93 -4.21 17.22
N LEU A 133 -9.05 -4.94 16.11
CA LEU A 133 -10.33 -5.40 15.60
C LEU A 133 -10.59 -6.83 16.05
N THR A 134 -11.83 -7.10 16.46
CA THR A 134 -12.28 -8.46 16.78
C THR A 134 -12.85 -9.10 15.52
N ILE A 135 -11.97 -9.69 14.69
CA ILE A 135 -12.34 -10.38 13.45
C ILE A 135 -11.74 -11.78 13.47
N MET A 136 -12.56 -12.80 13.21
CA MET A 136 -12.05 -14.15 12.98
C MET A 136 -11.40 -14.22 11.61
N GLY A 137 -10.19 -14.76 11.54
CA GLY A 137 -9.48 -15.02 10.29
C GLY A 137 -8.07 -14.44 10.23
N GLY A 138 -7.78 -13.39 11.00
CA GLY A 138 -6.43 -12.86 11.13
C GLY A 138 -5.75 -12.57 9.79
N ASP A 139 -4.49 -12.95 9.66
CA ASP A 139 -3.65 -12.82 8.45
C ASP A 139 -4.19 -13.56 7.21
N ARG A 140 -5.19 -14.41 7.39
CA ARG A 140 -5.89 -15.15 6.32
C ARG A 140 -7.06 -14.38 5.71
N LEU A 141 -7.28 -13.15 6.15
CA LEU A 141 -8.22 -12.23 5.52
C LEU A 141 -7.56 -11.63 4.28
N GLN A 142 -8.19 -11.85 3.13
CA GLN A 142 -7.76 -11.43 1.80
C GLN A 142 -8.81 -10.50 1.18
N ALA A 143 -8.47 -9.86 0.07
CA ALA A 143 -9.38 -9.00 -0.70
C ALA A 143 -10.12 -8.00 0.20
N ILE A 144 -9.34 -7.25 0.98
CA ILE A 144 -9.85 -6.24 1.89
C ILE A 144 -10.35 -5.06 1.07
N GLU A 145 -11.63 -4.76 1.20
CA GLU A 145 -12.26 -3.64 0.52
C GLU A 145 -13.11 -2.83 1.50
N LEU A 146 -13.11 -1.51 1.32
CA LEU A 146 -13.98 -0.62 2.07
C LEU A 146 -15.23 -0.28 1.30
N SER A 147 -16.33 -0.17 2.04
CA SER A 147 -17.52 0.49 1.53
C SER A 147 -17.20 1.94 1.12
N PRO A 148 -17.87 2.49 0.09
CA PRO A 148 -17.68 3.88 -0.34
C PRO A 148 -17.88 4.92 0.77
N THR A 149 -18.65 4.59 1.81
CA THR A 149 -18.88 5.48 2.95
C THR A 149 -17.87 5.30 4.09
N GLY A 150 -16.91 4.39 3.96
CA GLY A 150 -15.93 4.05 5.01
C GLY A 150 -16.51 3.39 6.26
N ASN A 151 -17.80 3.03 6.25
CA ASN A 151 -18.51 2.52 7.43
C ASN A 151 -18.42 1.00 7.57
N TYR A 152 -18.10 0.30 6.48
CA TYR A 152 -18.00 -1.14 6.46
C TYR A 152 -16.70 -1.58 5.78
N LEU A 153 -16.10 -2.63 6.33
CA LEU A 153 -14.98 -3.35 5.74
C LEU A 153 -15.49 -4.72 5.29
N SER A 154 -15.27 -5.08 4.03
CA SER A 154 -15.41 -6.45 3.55
C SER A 154 -14.05 -7.13 3.45
N ALA A 155 -14.03 -8.40 3.82
CA ALA A 155 -12.85 -9.25 3.73
C ALA A 155 -13.26 -10.67 3.34
N ILE A 156 -12.43 -11.37 2.57
CA ILE A 156 -12.64 -12.78 2.23
C ILE A 156 -11.70 -13.61 3.11
N TYR A 157 -12.25 -14.59 3.82
CA TYR A 157 -11.46 -15.52 4.61
C TYR A 157 -11.08 -16.75 3.82
N CYS A 158 -9.77 -16.96 3.72
CA CYS A 158 -9.17 -18.06 2.97
C CYS A 158 -8.30 -18.89 3.94
N PRO A 159 -8.85 -19.95 4.58
CA PRO A 159 -8.22 -20.66 5.68
C PRO A 159 -6.88 -21.32 5.35
N GLU A 160 -6.59 -21.62 4.09
CA GLU A 160 -5.36 -22.33 3.71
C GLU A 160 -4.54 -21.53 2.69
N ASP A 161 -5.16 -21.07 1.60
CA ASP A 161 -4.53 -20.34 0.51
C ASP A 161 -5.57 -19.54 -0.30
N TRP A 162 -5.14 -18.81 -1.33
CA TRP A 162 -6.02 -18.00 -2.19
C TRP A 162 -7.16 -18.76 -2.88
N ASN A 163 -7.07 -20.08 -3.01
CA ASN A 163 -8.08 -20.92 -3.65
C ASN A 163 -9.07 -21.53 -2.65
N SER A 164 -8.77 -21.48 -1.34
CA SER A 164 -9.61 -22.11 -0.31
C SER A 164 -10.61 -21.15 0.33
N CYS A 165 -10.86 -19.98 -0.26
CA CYS A 165 -11.76 -18.96 0.27
C CYS A 165 -13.19 -19.47 0.51
N GLN A 166 -13.68 -19.35 1.75
CA GLN A 166 -14.95 -19.97 2.17
C GLN A 166 -16.03 -18.95 2.54
N GLN A 167 -15.64 -17.78 3.03
CA GLN A 167 -16.57 -16.85 3.66
C GLN A 167 -16.18 -15.40 3.43
N THR A 168 -17.17 -14.56 3.18
CA THR A 168 -17.02 -13.09 3.21
C THR A 168 -17.46 -12.57 4.57
N TYR A 169 -16.58 -11.82 5.23
CA TYR A 169 -16.87 -11.05 6.42
C TYR A 169 -17.22 -9.62 6.02
N ILE A 170 -18.25 -9.05 6.65
CA ILE A 170 -18.59 -7.63 6.58
C ILE A 170 -18.59 -7.10 7.99
N LEU A 171 -17.76 -6.10 8.25
CA LEU A 171 -17.57 -5.52 9.57
C LEU A 171 -18.05 -4.08 9.58
N SER A 172 -18.89 -3.74 10.55
CA SER A 172 -19.20 -2.34 10.83
C SER A 172 -18.02 -1.69 11.55
N LEU A 173 -17.55 -0.58 11.00
CA LEU A 173 -16.53 0.30 11.59
C LEU A 173 -17.18 1.43 12.41
N GLN A 174 -18.52 1.46 12.51
CA GLN A 174 -19.28 2.53 13.19
C GLN A 174 -19.29 2.42 14.72
N ASN A 175 -18.85 1.28 15.28
CA ASN A 175 -18.75 1.05 16.72
C ASN A 175 -17.31 1.21 17.24
N LYS A 176 -16.50 2.04 16.58
CA LYS A 176 -15.27 2.56 17.16
C LYS A 176 -15.60 3.59 18.24
#